data_AF-A0A080WNL1-F1
#
_entry.id   AF-A0A080WNL1-F1
#
_cell.length_a   1.000
_cell.length_b   1.000
_cell.length_c   1.000
_cell.angle_alpha   90.00
_cell.angle_beta   90.00
_cell.angle_gamma   90.00
#
_symmetry.space_group_name_H-M   'P 1'
#
loop_
_entity.id
_entity.type
_entity.pdbx_description
1 polymer ?
#
loop_
_entity_poly.entity_id
_entity_poly.type
_entity_poly.pdbx_seq_one_letter_code
_entity_poly.pdbx_strand_id
1 'polypeptide(L)'
;MAEMGKSIGSMHSAFQLLKLTAVKTLMAAALIWMFWRDPHSAFFNDRAGVYDLGYSMSREREAHRFITRNNARVEPPASVKGGADPLFCVAFVTVRREADDYFDPSIGSLLVGLDPRERRTLHLRILFADTDPKRHPSWGQIWVDRLADVAESYNVTASQLEHLKKLETERNYYEKGVL
;
A
#
# COMPACT_ATOMS: atom_id res chain seq x y z
N MET A 1 28.57 49.04 47.20
CA MET A 1 28.92 47.67 46.73
C MET A 1 27.74 46.68 46.73
N ALA A 2 26.70 46.83 47.56
CA ALA A 2 25.54 45.92 47.58
C ALA A 2 24.62 46.00 46.33
N GLU A 3 24.48 47.18 45.72
CA GLU A 3 23.66 47.40 44.51
C GLU A 3 24.20 46.68 43.26
N MET A 4 25.53 46.64 43.10
CA MET A 4 26.17 46.05 41.92
C MET A 4 26.09 44.51 41.89
N GLY A 5 26.09 43.86 43.07
CA GLY A 5 25.90 42.41 43.19
C GLY A 5 24.47 41.94 42.88
N LYS A 6 23.45 42.77 43.19
CA LYS A 6 22.04 42.49 42.83
C LYS A 6 21.81 42.57 41.31
N SER A 7 22.44 43.53 40.64
CA SER A 7 22.32 43.70 39.18
C SER A 7 22.93 42.51 38.40
N ILE A 8 24.11 42.04 38.82
CA ILE A 8 24.80 40.89 38.19
C ILE A 8 24.02 39.58 38.41
N GLY A 9 23.46 39.35 39.60
CA GLY A 9 22.62 38.18 39.89
C GLY A 9 21.28 38.18 39.13
N SER A 10 20.66 39.35 38.97
CA SER A 10 19.44 39.53 38.19
C SER A 10 19.68 39.26 36.70
N MET A 11 20.78 39.76 36.14
CA MET A 11 21.18 39.49 34.75
C MET A 11 21.47 38.00 34.53
N HIS A 12 22.19 37.34 35.43
CA HIS A 12 22.49 35.91 35.29
C HIS A 12 21.23 35.04 35.31
N SER A 13 20.26 35.37 36.18
CA SER A 13 18.95 34.70 36.25
C SER A 13 18.13 34.93 34.98
N ALA A 14 18.11 36.16 34.45
CA ALA A 14 17.44 36.48 33.19
C ALA A 14 18.02 35.69 32.00
N PHE A 15 19.36 35.58 31.91
CA PHE A 15 20.02 34.76 30.89
C PHE A 15 19.71 33.26 31.04
N GLN A 16 19.62 32.74 32.28
CA GLN A 16 19.23 31.34 32.52
C GLN A 16 17.77 31.08 32.11
N LEU A 17 16.85 31.99 32.42
CA LEU A 17 15.45 31.89 31.99
C LEU A 17 15.34 31.94 30.46
N LEU A 18 16.08 32.84 29.80
CA LEU A 18 16.09 32.93 28.34
C LEU A 18 16.62 31.63 27.70
N LYS A 19 17.70 31.06 28.24
CA LYS A 19 18.24 29.77 27.79
C LYS A 19 17.24 28.63 27.97
N LEU A 20 16.58 28.56 29.13
CA LEU A 20 15.59 27.52 29.40
C LEU A 20 14.40 27.61 28.44
N THR A 21 13.92 28.83 28.17
CA THR A 21 12.85 29.07 27.21
C THR A 21 13.30 28.69 25.80
N ALA A 22 14.51 29.07 25.38
CA ALA A 22 15.06 28.70 24.07
C ALA A 22 15.21 27.17 23.91
N VAL A 23 15.65 26.46 24.94
CA VAL A 23 15.76 24.99 24.91
C VAL A 23 14.38 24.36 24.80
N LYS A 24 13.38 24.85 25.55
CA LYS A 24 12.00 24.34 25.49
C LYS A 24 11.36 24.59 24.13
N THR A 25 11.56 25.76 23.53
CA THR A 25 11.00 26.07 22.20
C THR A 25 11.66 25.25 21.11
N LEU A 26 12.98 25.08 21.15
CA LEU A 26 13.71 24.22 20.20
C LEU A 26 13.26 22.76 20.33
N MET A 27 13.12 22.25 21.55
CA MET A 27 12.63 20.90 21.80
C MET A 27 11.18 20.73 21.30
N ALA A 28 10.29 21.68 21.58
CA ALA A 28 8.91 21.64 21.08
C ALA A 28 8.88 21.68 19.53
N ALA A 29 9.67 22.55 18.91
CA ALA A 29 9.77 22.63 17.45
C ALA A 29 10.30 21.31 16.83
N ALA A 30 11.31 20.69 17.46
CA ALA A 30 11.83 19.40 17.03
C ALA A 30 10.77 18.29 17.15
N LEU A 31 10.04 18.22 18.27
CA LEU A 31 8.96 17.25 18.47
C LEU A 31 7.82 17.45 17.48
N ILE A 32 7.43 18.69 17.19
CA ILE A 32 6.44 19.00 16.15
C ILE A 32 6.96 18.51 14.78
N TRP A 33 8.19 18.86 14.42
CA TRP A 33 8.74 18.47 13.12
C TRP A 33 8.88 16.95 12.95
N MET A 34 9.20 16.23 14.02
CA MET A 34 9.33 14.77 13.99
C MET A 34 7.97 14.05 13.99
N PHE A 35 7.00 14.54 14.73
CA PHE A 35 5.78 13.78 15.04
C PHE A 35 4.48 14.38 14.46
N TRP A 36 4.53 15.44 13.66
CA TRP A 36 3.31 16.01 13.08
C TRP A 36 2.52 15.06 12.16
N ARG A 37 3.17 14.00 11.65
CA ARG A 37 2.53 12.95 10.83
C ARG A 37 2.08 11.72 11.61
N ASP A 38 2.43 11.61 12.89
CA ASP A 38 2.08 10.45 13.71
C ASP A 38 0.69 10.65 14.34
N PRO A 39 -0.34 9.89 13.94
CA PRO A 39 -1.71 10.06 14.44
C PRO A 39 -1.86 9.77 15.94
N HIS A 40 -0.88 9.12 16.57
CA HIS A 40 -0.88 8.86 18.02
C HIS A 40 -0.12 9.92 18.81
N SER A 41 0.53 10.88 18.14
CA SER A 41 1.28 11.94 18.80
C SER A 41 0.39 13.13 19.19
N ALA A 42 0.72 13.78 20.30
CA ALA A 42 0.13 15.04 20.72
C ALA A 42 0.41 16.20 19.73
N PHE A 43 1.37 16.02 18.81
CA PHE A 43 1.74 17.01 17.79
C PHE A 43 1.12 16.74 16.41
N PHE A 44 0.29 15.70 16.28
CA PHE A 44 -0.38 15.37 15.03
C PHE A 44 -1.16 16.56 14.47
N ASN A 45 -1.00 16.82 13.17
CA ASN A 45 -1.68 17.94 12.51
C ASN A 45 -2.34 17.48 11.20
N ASP A 46 -3.61 17.09 11.31
CA ASP A 46 -4.45 16.67 10.18
C ASP A 46 -4.61 17.72 9.07
N ARG A 47 -4.45 19.00 9.40
CA ARG A 47 -4.56 20.12 8.44
C ARG A 47 -3.26 20.41 7.68
N ALA A 48 -2.12 19.92 8.14
CA ALA A 48 -0.81 20.21 7.54
C ALA A 48 -0.43 19.29 6.37
N GLY A 49 -1.41 18.61 5.75
CA GLY A 49 -1.17 17.73 4.61
C GLY A 49 -0.70 16.33 4.98
N VAL A 50 -1.02 15.84 6.19
CA VAL A 50 -0.73 14.43 6.55
C VAL A 50 -1.50 13.45 5.67
N TYR A 51 -2.66 13.87 5.16
CA TYR A 51 -3.46 13.13 4.19
C TYR A 51 -3.11 13.47 2.73
N ASP A 52 -1.98 14.13 2.48
CA ASP A 52 -1.52 14.33 1.11
C ASP A 52 -1.19 12.96 0.48
N LEU A 53 -1.92 12.64 -0.57
CA LEU A 53 -1.81 11.39 -1.30
C LEU A 53 -0.67 11.41 -2.33
N GLY A 54 0.19 12.43 -2.36
CA GLY A 54 1.26 12.58 -3.33
C GLY A 54 2.06 11.29 -3.61
N TYR A 55 2.53 10.62 -2.55
CA TYR A 55 3.24 9.35 -2.69
C TYR A 55 2.32 8.23 -3.22
N SER A 56 1.13 8.08 -2.64
CA SER A 56 0.14 7.06 -3.05
C SER A 56 -0.27 7.21 -4.52
N MET A 57 -0.54 8.44 -4.97
CA MET A 57 -0.84 8.76 -6.37
C MET A 57 0.33 8.45 -7.30
N SER A 58 1.58 8.70 -6.87
CA SER A 58 2.76 8.33 -7.65
C SER A 58 2.84 6.82 -7.83
N ARG A 59 2.67 6.06 -6.74
CA ARG A 59 2.70 4.59 -6.73
C ARG A 59 1.58 3.98 -7.55
N GLU A 60 0.38 4.55 -7.49
CA GLU A 60 -0.77 4.14 -8.30
C GLU A 60 -0.50 4.37 -9.79
N ARG A 61 0.04 5.54 -10.17
CA ARG A 61 0.44 5.82 -11.57
C ARG A 61 1.52 4.87 -12.08
N GLU A 62 2.54 4.58 -11.26
CA GLU A 62 3.57 3.59 -11.57
C GLU A 62 2.97 2.21 -11.80
N ALA A 63 2.05 1.78 -10.93
CA ALA A 63 1.36 0.51 -11.03
C ALA A 63 0.52 0.39 -12.31
N HIS A 64 -0.32 1.39 -12.62
CA HIS A 64 -1.10 1.39 -13.85
C HIS A 64 -0.23 1.38 -15.10
N ARG A 65 0.87 2.14 -15.10
CA ARG A 65 1.82 2.15 -16.21
C ARG A 65 2.47 0.78 -16.39
N PHE A 66 2.83 0.12 -15.29
CA PHE A 66 3.40 -1.22 -15.30
C PHE A 66 2.42 -2.25 -15.89
N ILE A 67 1.16 -2.26 -15.44
CA ILE A 67 0.12 -3.16 -15.99
C ILE A 67 -0.12 -2.88 -17.46
N THR A 68 -0.35 -1.61 -17.84
CA THR A 68 -0.64 -1.21 -19.23
C THR A 68 0.47 -1.64 -20.19
N ARG A 69 1.74 -1.44 -19.79
CA ARG A 69 2.89 -1.88 -20.59
C ARG A 69 2.91 -3.39 -20.78
N ASN A 70 2.64 -4.15 -19.71
CA ASN A 70 2.61 -5.61 -19.77
C ASN A 70 1.33 -6.15 -20.44
N ASN A 71 0.30 -5.34 -20.62
CA ASN A 71 -0.91 -5.72 -21.36
C ASN A 71 -0.82 -5.41 -22.88
N ALA A 72 0.22 -4.71 -23.32
CA ALA A 72 0.39 -4.37 -24.73
C ALA A 72 0.55 -5.62 -25.61
N ARG A 73 -0.03 -5.62 -26.82
CA ARG A 73 0.04 -6.75 -27.77
C ARG A 73 1.42 -6.97 -28.38
N VAL A 74 2.27 -5.95 -28.38
CA VAL A 74 3.67 -6.06 -28.81
C VAL A 74 4.41 -6.89 -27.76
N GLU A 75 5.25 -7.84 -28.18
CA GLU A 75 6.05 -8.67 -27.26
C GLU A 75 6.95 -7.77 -26.39
N PRO A 76 6.68 -7.66 -25.07
CA PRO A 76 7.57 -6.95 -24.17
C PRO A 76 8.82 -7.79 -23.91
N PRO A 77 9.85 -7.23 -23.24
CA PRO A 77 10.90 -8.05 -22.64
C PRO A 77 10.28 -9.17 -21.81
N ALA A 78 10.88 -10.36 -21.83
CA ALA A 78 10.39 -11.52 -21.08
C ALA A 78 10.09 -11.14 -19.63
N SER A 79 8.85 -11.36 -19.18
CA SER A 79 8.48 -11.14 -17.80
C SER A 79 9.15 -12.16 -16.91
N VAL A 80 9.77 -11.69 -15.83
CA VAL A 80 10.32 -12.56 -14.80
C VAL A 80 9.17 -13.02 -13.91
N LYS A 81 9.06 -14.33 -13.71
CA LYS A 81 8.10 -14.99 -12.84
C LYS A 81 8.79 -15.55 -11.59
N GLY A 82 8.01 -16.17 -10.70
CA GLY A 82 8.52 -16.85 -9.53
C GLY A 82 9.54 -17.92 -9.91
N GLY A 83 10.58 -18.07 -9.08
CA GLY A 83 11.57 -19.12 -9.23
C GLY A 83 11.00 -20.49 -8.86
N ALA A 84 11.82 -21.52 -9.02
CA ALA A 84 11.45 -22.90 -8.63
C ALA A 84 11.29 -23.06 -7.10
N ASP A 85 11.94 -22.20 -6.31
CA ASP A 85 11.89 -22.20 -4.84
C ASP A 85 11.64 -20.76 -4.33
N PRO A 86 10.38 -20.28 -4.35
CA PRO A 86 10.01 -18.94 -3.89
C PRO A 86 10.04 -18.86 -2.36
N LEU A 87 10.53 -17.75 -1.81
CA LEU A 87 10.54 -17.50 -0.36
C LEU A 87 9.15 -17.24 0.22
N PHE A 88 8.25 -16.63 -0.57
CA PHE A 88 6.89 -16.36 -0.13
C PHE A 88 5.89 -16.43 -1.29
N CYS A 89 4.69 -16.92 -0.97
CA CYS A 89 3.56 -17.01 -1.88
C CYS A 89 2.56 -15.88 -1.55
N VAL A 90 2.21 -15.09 -2.55
CA VAL A 90 1.23 -14.02 -2.43
C VAL A 90 -0.02 -14.44 -3.22
N ALA A 91 -1.13 -14.59 -2.51
CA ALA A 91 -2.43 -14.92 -3.10
C ALA A 91 -3.31 -13.67 -3.14
N PHE A 92 -3.80 -13.32 -4.33
CA PHE A 92 -4.83 -12.30 -4.55
C PHE A 92 -6.14 -12.99 -4.88
N VAL A 93 -7.16 -12.75 -4.06
CA VAL A 93 -8.54 -13.16 -4.37
C VAL A 93 -9.30 -11.92 -4.81
N THR A 94 -9.83 -11.94 -6.03
CA THR A 94 -10.49 -10.78 -6.63
C THR A 94 -11.89 -11.11 -7.11
N VAL A 95 -12.77 -10.11 -7.05
CA VAL A 95 -14.15 -10.16 -7.55
C VAL A 95 -14.43 -8.89 -8.32
N ARG A 96 -15.30 -8.94 -9.33
CA ARG A 96 -15.71 -7.75 -10.07
C ARG A 96 -16.39 -6.74 -9.15
N ARG A 97 -15.87 -5.51 -9.14
CA ARG A 97 -16.53 -4.34 -8.54
C ARG A 97 -16.83 -3.32 -9.63
N GLU A 98 -18.05 -2.80 -9.66
CA GLU A 98 -18.48 -1.90 -10.75
C GLU A 98 -17.87 -0.49 -10.65
N ALA A 99 -17.47 -0.07 -9.44
CA ALA A 99 -17.00 1.28 -9.17
C ALA A 99 -15.48 1.39 -8.95
N ASP A 100 -14.78 0.27 -8.71
CA ASP A 100 -13.38 0.29 -8.25
C ASP A 100 -12.49 -0.62 -9.11
N ASP A 101 -11.52 -0.03 -9.80
CA ASP A 101 -10.40 -0.75 -10.43
C ASP A 101 -9.23 -0.86 -9.46
N TYR A 102 -9.43 -1.59 -8.35
CA TYR A 102 -8.38 -1.76 -7.33
C TYR A 102 -7.39 -2.86 -7.70
N PHE A 103 -7.82 -3.85 -8.46
CA PHE A 103 -7.09 -5.11 -8.61
C PHE A 103 -5.83 -4.93 -9.47
N ASP A 104 -5.97 -4.37 -10.67
CA ASP A 104 -4.85 -4.10 -11.57
C ASP A 104 -3.75 -3.25 -10.90
N PRO A 105 -4.04 -2.08 -10.31
CA PRO A 105 -3.01 -1.29 -9.64
C PRO A 105 -2.46 -1.95 -8.38
N SER A 106 -3.21 -2.82 -7.69
CA SER A 106 -2.65 -3.59 -6.57
C SER A 106 -1.55 -4.55 -7.02
N ILE A 107 -1.80 -5.31 -8.09
CA ILE A 107 -0.78 -6.19 -8.69
C ILE A 107 0.38 -5.37 -9.24
N GLY A 108 0.08 -4.27 -9.93
CA GLY A 108 1.11 -3.36 -10.44
C GLY A 108 2.01 -2.83 -9.33
N SER A 109 1.43 -2.39 -8.20
CA SER A 109 2.18 -1.86 -7.06
C SER A 109 3.00 -2.93 -6.35
N LEU A 110 2.51 -4.17 -6.27
CA LEU A 110 3.27 -5.30 -5.72
C LEU A 110 4.55 -5.58 -6.52
N LEU A 111 4.46 -5.53 -7.86
CA LEU A 111 5.52 -6.00 -8.75
C LEU A 111 6.46 -4.89 -9.24
N VAL A 112 5.99 -3.65 -9.31
CA VAL A 112 6.78 -2.55 -9.84
C VAL A 112 7.94 -2.20 -8.92
N GLY A 113 9.15 -2.22 -9.47
CA GLY A 113 10.39 -1.94 -8.74
C GLY A 113 11.14 -3.19 -8.27
N LEU A 114 10.51 -4.37 -8.31
CA LEU A 114 11.21 -5.62 -8.00
C LEU A 114 12.25 -5.92 -9.08
N ASP A 115 13.48 -6.17 -8.66
CA ASP A 115 14.51 -6.68 -9.56
C ASP A 115 14.26 -8.17 -9.91
N PRO A 116 14.93 -8.74 -10.92
CA PRO A 116 14.73 -10.14 -11.30
C PRO A 116 15.03 -11.19 -10.22
N ARG A 117 15.86 -10.88 -9.23
CA ARG A 117 16.14 -11.77 -8.08
C ARG A 117 14.99 -11.70 -7.10
N GLU A 118 14.54 -10.50 -6.75
CA GLU A 118 13.38 -10.27 -5.88
C GLU A 118 12.10 -10.83 -6.49
N ARG A 119 11.85 -10.62 -7.79
CA ARG A 119 10.69 -11.19 -8.46
C ARG A 119 10.68 -12.72 -8.42
N ARG A 120 11.85 -13.36 -8.42
CA ARG A 120 11.98 -14.82 -8.34
C ARG A 120 11.72 -15.39 -6.95
N THR A 121 11.86 -14.59 -5.88
CA THR A 121 11.52 -15.04 -4.53
C THR A 121 10.02 -14.98 -4.23
N LEU A 122 9.24 -14.34 -5.11
CA LEU A 122 7.80 -14.17 -4.98
C LEU A 122 7.06 -15.12 -5.92
N HIS A 123 6.09 -15.89 -5.43
CA HIS A 123 5.14 -16.64 -6.25
C HIS A 123 3.75 -16.00 -6.17
N LEU A 124 3.24 -15.48 -7.28
CA LEU A 124 1.99 -14.74 -7.37
C LEU A 124 0.85 -15.64 -7.87
N ARG A 125 -0.10 -15.93 -6.99
CA ARG A 125 -1.34 -16.63 -7.34
C ARG A 125 -2.52 -15.68 -7.34
N ILE A 126 -3.37 -15.80 -8.34
CA ILE A 126 -4.56 -14.98 -8.52
C ILE A 126 -5.77 -15.91 -8.63
N LEU A 127 -6.74 -15.73 -7.74
CA LEU A 127 -8.05 -16.38 -7.80
C LEU A 127 -9.10 -15.34 -8.22
N PHE A 128 -9.69 -15.53 -9.39
CA PHE A 128 -10.87 -14.80 -9.85
C PHE A 128 -12.12 -15.46 -9.26
N ALA A 129 -12.56 -14.90 -8.13
CA ALA A 129 -13.65 -15.39 -7.31
C ALA A 129 -15.04 -14.91 -7.77
N ASP A 130 -15.19 -14.48 -9.02
CA ASP A 130 -16.50 -14.35 -9.66
C ASP A 130 -17.01 -15.75 -10.04
N THR A 131 -18.31 -16.03 -9.81
CA THR A 131 -18.89 -17.33 -10.24
C THR A 131 -18.91 -17.50 -11.75
N ASP A 132 -18.90 -16.39 -12.49
CA ASP A 132 -18.51 -16.33 -13.90
C ASP A 132 -17.28 -15.42 -14.05
N PRO A 133 -16.06 -15.98 -14.19
CA PRO A 133 -14.83 -15.19 -14.21
C PRO A 133 -14.76 -14.25 -15.43
N LYS A 134 -15.49 -14.54 -16.52
CA LYS A 134 -15.50 -13.68 -17.72
C LYS A 134 -16.10 -12.30 -17.47
N ARG A 135 -16.83 -12.13 -16.36
CA ARG A 135 -17.37 -10.83 -15.96
C ARG A 135 -16.28 -9.93 -15.38
N HIS A 136 -15.19 -10.48 -14.87
CA HIS A 136 -14.10 -9.69 -14.30
C HIS A 136 -13.30 -9.00 -15.42
N PRO A 137 -13.11 -7.66 -15.39
CA PRO A 137 -12.43 -6.92 -16.46
C PRO A 137 -11.02 -7.43 -16.79
N SER A 138 -10.32 -7.86 -15.75
CA SER A 138 -8.95 -8.36 -15.84
C SER A 138 -8.85 -9.85 -16.24
N TRP A 139 -9.97 -10.59 -16.31
CA TRP A 139 -9.94 -12.00 -16.72
C TRP A 139 -9.51 -12.13 -18.19
N GLY A 140 -8.51 -12.97 -18.45
CA GLY A 140 -7.97 -13.20 -19.80
C GLY A 140 -7.19 -12.01 -20.38
N GLN A 141 -6.85 -11.00 -19.58
CA GLN A 141 -5.94 -9.94 -20.02
C GLN A 141 -4.53 -10.50 -20.21
N ILE A 142 -3.82 -10.00 -21.21
CA ILE A 142 -2.47 -10.44 -21.59
C ILE A 142 -1.49 -10.29 -20.42
N TRP A 143 -1.65 -9.22 -19.62
CA TRP A 143 -0.78 -8.98 -18.49
C TRP A 143 -0.90 -10.07 -17.42
N VAL A 144 -2.07 -10.68 -17.23
CA VAL A 144 -2.30 -11.71 -16.20
C VAL A 144 -1.42 -12.91 -16.49
N ASP A 145 -1.46 -13.41 -17.73
CA ASP A 145 -0.63 -14.55 -18.14
C ASP A 145 0.87 -14.24 -18.11
N ARG A 146 1.25 -12.98 -18.33
CA ARG A 146 2.66 -12.56 -18.29
C ARG A 146 3.19 -12.42 -16.87
N LEU A 147 2.40 -11.88 -15.94
CA LEU A 147 2.87 -11.45 -14.64
C LEU A 147 2.54 -12.43 -13.50
N ALA A 148 1.38 -13.09 -13.56
CA ALA A 148 0.98 -14.06 -12.55
C ALA A 148 1.68 -15.40 -12.77
N ASP A 149 2.01 -16.07 -11.67
CA ASP A 149 2.52 -17.44 -11.72
C ASP A 149 1.37 -18.43 -11.93
N VAL A 150 0.25 -18.19 -11.24
CA VAL A 150 -1.02 -18.91 -11.42
C VAL A 150 -2.15 -17.89 -11.45
N ALA A 151 -3.06 -18.05 -12.41
CA ALA A 151 -4.31 -17.32 -12.49
C ALA A 151 -5.44 -18.31 -12.76
N GLU A 152 -6.38 -18.42 -11.83
CA GLU A 152 -7.42 -19.44 -11.88
C GLU A 152 -8.77 -18.91 -11.37
N SER A 153 -9.82 -19.70 -11.54
CA SER A 153 -11.15 -19.48 -10.97
C SER A 153 -11.60 -20.76 -10.27
N TYR A 154 -12.81 -20.78 -9.71
CA TYR A 154 -13.31 -21.93 -8.98
C TYR A 154 -13.35 -23.20 -9.84
N ASN A 155 -12.61 -24.22 -9.39
CA ASN A 155 -12.71 -25.59 -9.89
C ASN A 155 -13.43 -26.45 -8.85
N VAL A 156 -14.75 -26.30 -8.78
CA VAL A 156 -15.59 -26.89 -7.73
C VAL A 156 -16.76 -27.66 -8.31
N THR A 157 -17.39 -28.49 -7.48
CA THR A 157 -18.60 -29.23 -7.87
C THR A 157 -19.80 -28.29 -8.11
N ALA A 158 -20.82 -28.79 -8.80
CA ALA A 158 -22.02 -28.00 -9.10
C ALA A 158 -22.73 -27.48 -7.83
N SER A 159 -22.82 -28.29 -6.77
CA SER A 159 -23.43 -27.87 -5.49
C SER A 159 -22.63 -26.78 -4.78
N GLN A 160 -21.29 -26.87 -4.81
CA GLN A 160 -20.42 -25.82 -4.29
C GLN A 160 -20.55 -24.53 -5.10
N LEU A 161 -20.66 -24.62 -6.43
CA LEU A 161 -20.88 -23.46 -7.28
C LEU A 161 -22.23 -22.77 -6.99
N GLU A 162 -23.29 -23.54 -6.71
CA GLU A 162 -24.58 -22.96 -6.27
C GLU A 162 -24.46 -22.21 -4.95
N HIS A 163 -23.72 -22.76 -3.98
CA HIS A 163 -23.42 -22.07 -2.73
C HIS A 163 -22.64 -20.77 -2.97
N LEU A 164 -21.60 -20.80 -3.82
CA LEU A 164 -20.82 -19.60 -4.17
C LEU A 164 -21.67 -18.53 -4.87
N LYS A 165 -22.63 -18.91 -5.72
CA LYS A 165 -23.59 -17.99 -6.34
C LYS A 165 -24.51 -17.33 -5.32
N LYS A 166 -24.96 -18.10 -4.32
CA LYS A 166 -25.73 -17.56 -3.20
C LYS A 166 -24.91 -16.54 -2.42
N LEU A 167 -23.69 -16.87 -2.03
CA LEU A 167 -22.78 -15.96 -1.33
C LEU A 167 -22.50 -14.68 -2.14
N GLU A 168 -22.34 -14.79 -3.46
CA GLU A 168 -22.16 -13.63 -4.34
C GLU A 168 -23.38 -12.71 -4.35
N THR A 169 -24.58 -13.29 -4.44
CA THR A 169 -25.85 -12.55 -4.41
C THR A 169 -26.06 -11.84 -3.08
N GLU A 170 -25.71 -12.51 -1.98
CA GLU A 170 -25.77 -11.98 -0.62
C GLU A 170 -24.61 -11.00 -0.30
N ARG A 171 -23.65 -10.84 -1.22
CA ARG A 171 -22.41 -10.05 -1.05
C ARG A 171 -21.58 -10.49 0.17
N ASN A 172 -21.65 -11.77 0.55
CA ASN A 172 -20.84 -12.35 1.61
C ASN A 172 -19.46 -12.78 1.07
N TYR A 173 -18.60 -11.80 0.81
CA TYR A 173 -17.26 -12.04 0.26
C TYR A 173 -16.27 -12.67 1.26
N TYR A 174 -16.54 -12.57 2.56
CA TYR A 174 -15.69 -13.15 3.61
C TYR A 174 -15.63 -14.67 3.52
N GLU A 175 -16.80 -15.31 3.38
CA GLU A 175 -16.87 -16.77 3.23
C GLU A 175 -16.45 -17.19 1.81
N LYS A 176 -16.88 -16.42 0.81
CA LYS A 176 -16.62 -16.71 -0.60
C LYS A 176 -15.12 -16.77 -0.93
N GLY A 177 -14.32 -15.90 -0.33
CA GLY A 177 -12.89 -15.79 -0.62
C GLY A 177 -11.98 -16.88 -0.02
N VAL A 178 -12.54 -17.80 0.78
CA VAL A 178 -11.77 -18.84 1.50
C VAL A 178 -12.06 -20.26 0.98
N LEU A 179 -13.15 -20.42 0.21
CA LEU A 179 -13.59 -21.67 -0.42
C LEU A 179 -12.84 -21.96 -1.73
#